data_AF-J3JQU0-F1
#
_entry.id   AF-J3JQU0-F1
#
_cell.length_a   1.000
_cell.length_b   1.000
_cell.length_c   1.000
_cell.angle_alpha   90.00
_cell.angle_beta   90.00
_cell.angle_gamma   90.00
#
_symmetry.space_group_name_H-M   'P 1'
#
loop_
_entity.id
_entity.type
_entity.pdbx_description
1 polymer ?
#
loop_
_entity_poly.entity_id
_entity_poly.type
_entity_poly.pdbx_seq_one_letter_code
_entity_poly.pdbx_strand_id
1 'polypeptide(L)' 'KKRPPPPADCVPLWGSCHPTGSTCCDGCSVCRCRLFKTVCYCRMGNPRC' A
#
# COMPACT_ATOMS: atom_id res chain seq x y z
N LYS A 1 -8.95 -0.19 -25.40
CA LYS A 1 -7.96 0.36 -24.45
C LYS A 1 -8.73 0.99 -23.29
N LYS A 2 -8.83 0.30 -22.14
CA LYS A 2 -9.53 0.86 -20.96
C LYS A 2 -8.68 1.99 -20.39
N ARG A 3 -9.33 3.11 -20.10
CA ARG A 3 -8.77 4.36 -19.57
C ARG A 3 -7.87 4.03 -18.36
N PRO A 4 -6.65 4.62 -18.24
CA PRO A 4 -5.82 4.38 -17.07
C PRO A 4 -6.60 4.79 -15.81
N PRO A 5 -6.60 3.97 -14.74
CA PRO A 5 -7.23 4.35 -13.48
C PRO A 5 -6.58 5.65 -12.95
N PRO A 6 -7.34 6.46 -12.21
CA PRO A 6 -6.90 7.77 -11.73
C PRO A 6 -5.58 7.68 -10.96
N PRO A 7 -4.79 8.77 -10.86
CA PRO A 7 -3.57 8.78 -10.07
C PRO A 7 -3.94 8.40 -8.65
N ALA A 8 -3.51 7.21 -8.24
CA ALA A 8 -3.83 6.72 -6.92
C ALA A 8 -3.00 7.56 -5.92
N ASP A 9 -3.66 8.46 -5.19
CA ASP A 9 -3.15 9.03 -3.92
C ASP A 9 -2.98 7.94 -2.83
N CYS A 10 -2.99 6.67 -3.25
CA CYS A 10 -2.90 5.50 -2.41
C CYS A 10 -2.00 4.46 -3.07
N VAL A 11 -1.37 3.65 -2.23
CA VAL A 11 -0.41 2.63 -2.68
C VAL A 11 -1.14 1.31 -2.88
N PRO A 12 -1.03 0.66 -4.05
CA PRO A 12 -1.66 -0.63 -4.29
C PRO A 12 -1.04 -1.70 -3.38
N LEU A 13 -1.74 -2.82 -3.20
CA LEU A 13 -1.18 -3.97 -2.51
C LEU A 13 0.18 -4.35 -3.12
N TRP A 14 1.16 -4.62 -2.26
CA TRP A 14 2.58 -4.84 -2.60
C TRP A 14 3.33 -3.64 -3.18
N GLY A 15 2.67 -2.49 -3.36
CA GLY A 15 3.33 -1.24 -3.70
C GLY A 15 4.15 -0.69 -2.54
N SER A 16 5.14 0.13 -2.86
CA SER A 16 5.99 0.80 -1.87
C SER A 16 5.21 1.89 -1.14
N CYS A 17 5.15 1.82 0.18
CA CYS A 17 4.45 2.79 1.02
C CYS A 17 5.40 3.49 1.98
N HIS A 18 5.14 4.74 2.32
CA HIS A 18 5.91 5.49 3.31
C HIS A 18 5.08 5.65 4.59
N PRO A 19 5.61 5.32 5.79
CA PRO A 19 4.84 5.32 7.05
C PRO A 19 4.25 6.69 7.44
N THR A 20 4.75 7.79 6.89
CA THR A 20 4.32 9.14 7.26
C THR A 20 3.41 9.83 6.24
N GLY A 21 3.05 9.19 5.13
CA GLY A 21 2.24 9.87 4.11
C GLY A 21 1.62 9.02 3.00
N SER A 22 1.95 7.73 2.89
CA SER A 22 1.33 6.88 1.87
C SER A 22 0.29 5.96 2.49
N THR A 23 -0.97 6.23 2.21
CA THR A 23 -2.08 5.36 2.61
C THR A 23 -2.21 4.22 1.60
N CYS A 24 -2.41 2.99 2.06
CA CYS A 24 -2.66 1.88 1.15
C CYS A 24 -4.09 1.97 0.57
N CYS A 25 -4.26 1.64 -0.72
CA CYS A 25 -5.57 1.75 -1.38
C CYS A 25 -6.62 0.84 -0.73
N ASP A 26 -6.20 -0.35 -0.29
CA ASP A 26 -7.06 -1.25 0.46
C ASP A 26 -7.03 -0.84 1.93
N GLY A 27 -8.17 -0.41 2.48
CA GLY A 27 -8.31 -0.06 3.90
C GLY A 27 -7.97 -1.21 4.87
N CYS A 28 -7.89 -2.43 4.36
CA CYS A 28 -7.48 -3.62 5.10
C CYS A 28 -6.04 -4.07 4.87
N SER A 29 -5.32 -3.32 4.02
CA SER A 29 -3.88 -3.42 3.91
C SER A 29 -3.22 -2.38 4.81
N VAL A 30 -2.09 -2.76 5.38
CA VAL A 30 -1.29 -1.92 6.27
C VAL A 30 0.08 -1.73 5.65
N CYS A 31 0.65 -0.54 5.82
CA CYS A 31 2.03 -0.30 5.41
C CYS A 31 2.96 -1.10 6.33
N ARG A 32 3.53 -2.19 5.81
CA ARG A 32 4.40 -3.09 6.56
C ARG A 32 5.84 -2.90 6.09
N CYS A 33 6.68 -2.43 6.99
CA CYS A 33 8.10 -2.31 6.74
C CYS A 33 8.85 -3.59 7.14
N ARG A 34 9.74 -4.06 6.28
CA ARG A 34 10.75 -5.09 6.59
C ARG A 34 12.15 -4.53 6.31
N LEU A 35 13.18 -5.26 6.77
CA LEU A 35 14.60 -4.90 6.62
C LEU A 35 14.88 -3.49 7.17
N PHE A 36 15.14 -3.35 8.48
CA PHE A 36 15.53 -2.07 9.10
C PHE A 36 14.62 -0.85 8.80
N LYS A 37 13.35 -1.06 8.45
CA LYS A 37 12.38 -0.02 8.05
C LYS A 37 12.75 0.74 6.77
N THR A 38 13.72 0.26 5.98
CA THR A 38 14.06 0.88 4.69
C THR A 38 13.14 0.44 3.56
N VAL A 39 12.55 -0.76 3.65
CA VAL A 39 11.65 -1.27 2.62
C VAL A 39 10.26 -1.46 3.22
N CYS A 40 9.33 -0.62 2.78
CA CYS A 40 7.97 -0.58 3.27
C CYS A 40 6.99 -0.82 2.14
N TYR A 41 6.04 -1.72 2.35
CA TYR A 41 5.05 -2.08 1.32
C TYR A 41 3.68 -2.33 1.93
N CYS A 42 2.64 -2.02 1.16
CA CYS A 42 1.28 -2.30 1.55
C CYS A 42 1.03 -3.81 1.54
N ARG A 43 0.82 -4.39 2.72
CA ARG A 43 0.51 -5.81 2.88
C ARG A 43 -0.85 -5.95 3.51
N MET A 44 -1.61 -6.95 3.04
CA MET A 44 -2.86 -7.33 3.69
C MET A 44 -2.60 -7.58 5.18
N GLY A 45 -3.16 -6.72 6.03
CA GLY A 45 -3.05 -6.86 7.48
C GLY A 45 -4.14 -7.77 8.04
N ASN A 46 -5.31 -7.76 7.39
CA ASN A 46 -6.44 -8.59 7.74
C ASN A 46 -6.92 -9.39 6.51
N PRO A 47 -6.79 -10.73 6.50
CA PRO A 47 -7.29 -11.59 5.43
C PRO A 47 -8.80 -11.89 5.54
N ARG A 48 -9.48 -11.42 6.60
CA ARG A 48 -10.94 -11.51 6.78
C ARG A 48 -11.68 -10.23 6.40
N CYS A 49 -10.93 -9.27 5.88
CA CYS A 49 -11.47 -8.25 5.04
C CYS A 49 -11.47 -8.80 3.60
#